data_AF-A0A820JM53-F1
#
_entry.id   AF-A0A820JM53-F1
#
_cell.length_a   1.000
_cell.length_b   1.000
_cell.length_c   1.000
_cell.angle_alpha   90.00
_cell.angle_beta   90.00
_cell.angle_gamma   90.00
#
_symmetry.space_group_name_H-M   'P 1'
#
loop_
_entity.id
_entity.type
_entity.pdbx_description
1 polymer ?
#
loop_
_entity_poly.entity_id
_entity_poly.type
_entity_poly.pdbx_seq_one_letter_code
_entity_poly.pdbx_strand_id
1 'polypeptide(L)'
;IEFDNVNFSYPSRENATALNNLKLIARANQTTALVGSSGCGKSTCVSLLLRYYEPSSGRIMIGGQSLTDYKIKPFRQHIGVVSQEPILFGISIYENIRFGKLNATREEIENAAEQANAHKFIMKLPNKYETLVGERGIQLSGGEKQRIALARALVKQPNILLLDEATSALDNVSERVVQEALDRACKSKNYLKNYY
;
A
#
# COMPACT_ATOMS: atom_id res chain seq x y z
N ILE A 1 13.48 -0.72 -8.39
CA ILE A 1 12.97 0.66 -8.50
C ILE A 1 14.16 1.58 -8.27
N GLU A 2 14.33 2.58 -9.13
CA GLU A 2 15.43 3.53 -9.03
C GLU A 2 14.91 4.95 -9.22
N PHE A 3 15.29 5.84 -8.31
CA PHE A 3 15.18 7.28 -8.45
C PHE A 3 16.56 7.80 -8.80
N ASP A 4 16.68 8.49 -9.93
CA ASP A 4 17.92 8.99 -10.48
C ASP A 4 17.86 10.52 -10.57
N ASN A 5 18.53 11.19 -9.61
CA ASN A 5 18.61 12.64 -9.49
C ASN A 5 17.23 13.34 -9.50
N VAL A 6 16.24 12.78 -8.78
CA VAL A 6 14.85 13.25 -8.83
C VAL A 6 14.65 14.53 -8.05
N ASN A 7 14.13 15.56 -8.71
CA ASN A 7 13.67 16.81 -8.11
C ASN A 7 12.16 16.94 -8.26
N PHE A 8 11.48 17.47 -7.24
CA PHE A 8 10.03 17.67 -7.30
C PHE A 8 9.54 18.76 -6.33
N SER A 9 8.63 19.59 -6.82
CA SER A 9 7.78 20.50 -6.03
C SER A 9 6.32 20.24 -6.36
N TYR A 10 5.43 20.32 -5.38
CA TYR A 10 3.99 20.21 -5.65
C TYR A 10 3.48 21.46 -6.38
N PRO A 11 2.57 21.34 -7.36
CA PRO A 11 2.02 22.50 -8.08
C PRO A 11 1.35 23.55 -7.18
N SER A 12 0.80 23.13 -6.04
CA SER A 12 0.19 24.03 -5.06
C SER A 12 1.21 24.89 -4.30
N ARG A 13 2.50 24.53 -4.33
CA ARG A 13 3.60 25.21 -3.64
C ARG A 13 4.90 25.04 -4.43
N GLU A 14 4.99 25.65 -5.60
CA GLU A 14 6.15 25.49 -6.49
C GLU A 14 7.48 25.91 -5.82
N ASN A 15 7.44 26.91 -4.94
CA ASN A 15 8.59 27.41 -4.18
C ASN A 15 9.06 26.47 -3.05
N ALA A 16 8.31 25.42 -2.74
CA ALA A 16 8.63 24.46 -1.70
C ALA A 16 9.07 23.13 -2.32
N THR A 17 10.38 22.93 -2.42
CA THR A 17 10.97 21.69 -2.92
C THR A 17 10.67 20.52 -1.97
N ALA A 18 9.90 19.54 -2.46
CA ALA A 18 9.56 18.34 -1.71
C ALA A 18 10.64 17.26 -1.82
N LEU A 19 11.31 17.16 -2.97
CA LEU A 19 12.46 16.29 -3.21
C LEU A 19 13.56 17.08 -3.93
N ASN A 20 14.78 17.01 -3.40
CA ASN A 20 15.95 17.69 -3.98
C ASN A 20 17.02 16.64 -4.28
N ASN A 21 17.29 16.41 -5.57
CA ASN A 21 18.29 15.50 -6.10
C ASN A 21 18.26 14.09 -5.48
N LEU A 22 17.06 13.53 -5.28
CA LEU A 22 16.88 12.23 -4.64
C LEU A 22 17.49 11.12 -5.50
N LYS A 23 18.38 10.33 -4.89
CA LYS A 23 18.88 9.05 -5.40
C LYS A 23 18.47 7.92 -4.46
N LEU A 24 17.76 6.94 -4.99
CA LEU A 24 17.26 5.81 -4.22
C LEU A 24 17.23 4.57 -5.11
N ILE A 25 17.73 3.44 -4.60
CA ILE A 25 17.60 2.15 -5.26
C ILE A 25 16.90 1.18 -4.31
N ALA A 26 15.69 0.77 -4.66
CA ALA A 26 15.00 -0.34 -4.02
C ALA A 26 15.11 -1.58 -4.91
N ARG A 27 15.84 -2.60 -4.44
CA ARG A 27 16.11 -3.81 -5.21
C ARG A 27 14.88 -4.72 -5.22
N ALA A 28 14.77 -5.54 -6.28
CA ALA A 28 13.78 -6.60 -6.32
C ALA A 28 13.96 -7.55 -5.13
N ASN A 29 12.85 -8.10 -4.62
CA ASN A 29 12.88 -9.07 -3.53
C ASN A 29 13.53 -8.54 -2.23
N GLN A 30 13.53 -7.21 -2.02
CA GLN A 30 13.97 -6.58 -0.78
C GLN A 30 12.92 -5.58 -0.28
N THR A 31 12.77 -5.51 1.04
CA THR A 31 12.01 -4.45 1.70
C THR A 31 12.91 -3.23 1.83
N THR A 32 12.51 -2.10 1.25
CA THR A 32 13.21 -0.81 1.42
C THR A 32 12.34 0.09 2.28
N ALA A 33 12.89 0.53 3.41
CA ALA A 33 12.23 1.49 4.30
C ALA A 33 12.72 2.91 3.99
N LEU A 34 11.78 3.85 3.85
CA LEU A 34 12.09 5.28 3.80
C LEU A 34 11.85 5.87 5.18
N VAL A 35 12.92 6.26 5.87
CA VAL A 35 12.87 6.80 7.23
C VAL A 35 13.29 8.27 7.20
N GLY A 36 12.58 9.09 7.98
CA GLY A 36 12.88 10.51 8.12
C GLY A 36 11.76 11.25 8.83
N SER A 37 12.02 12.51 9.18
CA SER A 37 11.06 13.40 9.85
C SER A 37 9.77 13.59 9.04
N SER A 38 8.71 14.05 9.71
CA SER A 38 7.50 14.46 9.00
C SER A 38 7.81 15.55 7.97
N GLY A 39 7.22 15.44 6.78
CA GLY A 39 7.46 16.39 5.68
C GLY A 39 8.74 16.16 4.86
N CYS A 40 9.58 15.15 5.15
CA CYS A 40 10.82 14.92 4.40
C CYS A 40 10.65 14.29 2.99
N GLY A 41 9.42 14.14 2.50
CA GLY A 41 9.14 13.65 1.14
C GLY A 41 8.84 12.16 0.98
N LYS A 42 8.66 11.39 2.07
CA LYS A 42 8.33 9.94 2.01
C LYS A 42 7.09 9.64 1.16
N SER A 43 5.96 10.27 1.49
CA SER A 43 4.70 10.11 0.73
C SER A 43 4.78 10.72 -0.67
N THR A 44 5.70 11.67 -0.90
CA THR A 44 6.01 12.18 -2.25
C THR A 44 6.63 11.09 -3.12
N CYS A 45 7.56 10.28 -2.59
CA CYS A 45 8.12 9.14 -3.33
C CYS A 45 7.02 8.14 -3.75
N VAL A 46 6.07 7.85 -2.86
CA VAL A 46 4.91 6.99 -3.16
C VAL A 46 4.04 7.60 -4.26
N SER A 47 3.76 8.90 -4.17
CA SER A 47 2.93 9.62 -5.15
C SER A 47 3.55 9.66 -6.55
N LEU A 48 4.87 9.84 -6.64
CA LEU A 48 5.61 9.80 -7.90
C LEU A 48 5.67 8.38 -8.47
N LEU A 49 5.87 7.34 -7.64
CA LEU A 49 5.82 5.95 -8.09
C LEU A 49 4.45 5.57 -8.66
N LEU A 50 3.38 6.07 -8.05
CA LEU A 50 2.02 5.87 -8.56
C LEU A 50 1.70 6.75 -9.78
N ARG A 51 2.63 7.62 -10.21
CA ARG A 51 2.44 8.62 -11.26
C ARG A 51 1.19 9.49 -11.01
N TYR A 52 0.98 9.91 -9.76
CA TYR A 52 0.02 10.99 -9.46
C TYR A 52 0.59 12.35 -9.87
N TYR A 53 1.91 12.46 -9.86
CA TYR A 53 2.67 13.59 -10.36
C TYR A 53 3.85 13.08 -11.19
N GLU A 54 4.45 13.96 -11.98
CA GLU A 54 5.71 13.72 -12.67
C GLU A 54 6.82 14.53 -12.00
N PRO A 55 8.05 14.00 -11.91
CA PRO A 55 9.17 14.73 -11.33
C PRO A 55 9.48 15.99 -12.16
N SER A 56 9.91 17.06 -11.50
CA SER A 56 10.31 18.30 -12.17
C SER A 56 11.60 18.11 -12.97
N SER A 57 12.50 17.25 -12.50
CA SER A 57 13.67 16.76 -13.23
C SER A 57 14.17 15.44 -12.66
N GLY A 58 15.10 14.79 -13.37
CA GLY A 58 15.52 13.42 -13.08
C GLY A 58 14.53 12.39 -13.63
N ARG A 59 14.68 11.12 -13.24
CA ARG A 59 13.83 10.04 -13.73
C ARG A 59 13.62 8.95 -12.70
N ILE A 60 12.52 8.22 -12.85
CA ILE A 60 12.19 7.04 -12.04
C ILE A 60 12.16 5.83 -12.97
N MET A 61 12.83 4.76 -12.59
CA MET A 61 12.95 3.53 -13.39
C MET A 61 12.47 2.30 -12.62
N ILE A 62 11.84 1.38 -13.34
CA ILE A 62 11.39 0.08 -12.83
C ILE A 62 12.05 -0.99 -13.71
N GLY A 63 12.91 -1.82 -13.13
CA GLY A 63 13.62 -2.86 -13.89
C GLY A 63 14.49 -2.34 -15.03
N GLY A 64 15.01 -1.11 -14.93
CA GLY A 64 15.82 -0.47 -15.98
C GLY A 64 15.01 0.27 -17.06
N GLN A 65 13.68 0.16 -17.06
CA GLN A 65 12.81 0.91 -17.97
C GLN A 65 12.26 2.16 -17.28
N SER A 66 12.10 3.26 -18.03
CA SER A 66 11.53 4.49 -17.47
C SER A 66 10.07 4.27 -17.05
N LEU A 67 9.69 4.82 -15.91
CA LEU A 67 8.33 4.79 -15.39
C LEU A 67 7.32 5.44 -16.36
N THR A 68 7.79 6.42 -17.16
CA THR A 68 6.98 7.11 -18.18
C THR A 68 6.54 6.20 -19.32
N ASP A 69 7.33 5.15 -19.61
CA ASP A 69 7.12 4.27 -20.76
C ASP A 69 6.00 3.24 -20.51
N TYR A 70 5.62 3.05 -19.25
CA TYR A 70 4.52 2.16 -18.88
C TYR A 70 3.15 2.80 -19.13
N LYS A 71 2.22 2.00 -19.66
CA LYS A 71 0.80 2.36 -19.63
C LYS A 71 0.30 2.39 -18.19
N ILE A 72 -0.26 3.51 -17.78
CA ILE A 72 -0.57 3.81 -16.37
C ILE A 72 -1.56 2.83 -15.72
N LYS A 73 -2.62 2.42 -16.44
CA LYS A 73 -3.66 1.53 -15.92
C LYS A 73 -3.10 0.12 -15.63
N PRO A 74 -2.49 -0.59 -16.60
CA PRO A 74 -1.83 -1.87 -16.33
C PRO A 74 -0.73 -1.79 -15.28
N PHE A 75 0.07 -0.72 -15.28
CA PHE A 75 1.14 -0.56 -14.30
C PHE A 75 0.61 -0.54 -12.86
N ARG A 76 -0.42 0.27 -12.58
CA ARG A 76 -1.03 0.35 -11.24
C ARG A 76 -1.74 -0.94 -10.80
N GLN A 77 -2.07 -1.86 -11.72
CA GLN A 77 -2.59 -3.19 -11.34
C GLN A 77 -1.52 -4.06 -10.68
N HIS A 78 -0.25 -3.84 -10.99
CA HIS A 78 0.88 -4.56 -10.39
C HIS A 78 1.35 -3.94 -9.06
N ILE A 79 0.67 -2.88 -8.58
CA ILE A 79 0.99 -2.19 -7.33
C ILE A 79 -0.15 -2.36 -6.32
N GLY A 80 0.21 -2.82 -5.13
CA GLY A 80 -0.63 -2.77 -3.94
C GLY A 80 -0.25 -1.55 -3.10
N VAL A 81 -1.23 -0.82 -2.60
CA VAL A 81 -1.00 0.36 -1.76
C VAL A 81 -1.82 0.21 -0.49
N VAL A 82 -1.17 0.39 0.65
CA VAL A 82 -1.81 0.50 1.96
C VAL A 82 -1.44 1.87 2.51
N SER A 83 -2.43 2.76 2.56
CA SER A 83 -2.29 4.13 3.07
C SER A 83 -2.33 4.15 4.60
N GLN A 84 -1.81 5.24 5.18
CA GLN A 84 -1.81 5.50 6.62
C GLN A 84 -3.22 5.44 7.21
N GLU A 85 -4.15 6.16 6.58
CA GLU A 85 -5.58 6.12 6.90
C GLU A 85 -6.36 5.37 5.81
N PRO A 86 -6.61 4.06 5.99
CA PRO A 86 -7.32 3.29 5.00
C PRO A 86 -8.79 3.68 4.92
N ILE A 87 -9.20 4.21 3.77
CA ILE A 87 -10.60 4.47 3.47
C ILE A 87 -11.25 3.19 2.92
N LEU A 88 -12.37 2.82 3.53
CA LEU A 88 -13.28 1.77 3.06
C LEU A 88 -14.53 2.40 2.44
N PHE A 89 -15.06 1.75 1.42
CA PHE A 89 -16.33 2.13 0.80
C PHE A 89 -17.50 1.62 1.65
N GLY A 90 -18.63 2.34 1.64
CA GLY A 90 -19.85 1.99 2.38
C GLY A 90 -20.60 0.78 1.81
N ILE A 91 -19.90 -0.33 1.62
CA ILE A 91 -20.39 -1.60 1.09
C ILE A 91 -19.90 -2.74 1.97
N SER A 92 -20.13 -3.99 1.57
CA SER A 92 -19.69 -5.15 2.35
C SER A 92 -18.16 -5.26 2.45
N ILE A 93 -17.68 -6.01 3.45
CA ILE A 93 -16.26 -6.35 3.57
C ILE A 93 -15.78 -7.12 2.33
N TYR A 94 -16.59 -8.05 1.83
CA TYR A 94 -16.33 -8.80 0.60
C TYR A 94 -16.02 -7.86 -0.57
N GLU A 95 -16.91 -6.90 -0.83
CA GLU A 95 -16.78 -5.98 -1.96
C GLU A 95 -15.61 -5.00 -1.77
N ASN A 96 -15.35 -4.56 -0.53
CA ASN A 96 -14.18 -3.76 -0.22
C ASN A 96 -12.88 -4.48 -0.60
N ILE A 97 -12.74 -5.77 -0.30
CA ILE A 97 -11.56 -6.55 -0.68
C ILE A 97 -11.55 -6.76 -2.20
N ARG A 98 -12.68 -7.16 -2.79
CA ARG A 98 -12.84 -7.39 -4.23
C ARG A 98 -12.48 -6.18 -5.10
N PHE A 99 -12.62 -4.95 -4.60
CA PHE A 99 -12.14 -3.77 -5.33
C PHE A 99 -10.64 -3.79 -5.66
N GLY A 100 -9.84 -4.59 -4.95
CA GLY A 100 -8.46 -4.85 -5.34
C GLY A 100 -8.38 -5.53 -6.71
N LYS A 101 -9.21 -6.55 -6.94
CA LYS A 101 -9.26 -7.37 -8.15
C LYS A 101 -10.72 -7.73 -8.46
N LEU A 102 -11.33 -7.02 -9.42
CA LEU A 102 -12.78 -7.07 -9.67
C LEU A 102 -13.31 -8.46 -10.07
N ASN A 103 -12.45 -9.29 -10.65
CA ASN A 103 -12.73 -10.67 -11.03
C ASN A 103 -12.18 -11.69 -10.00
N ALA A 104 -11.88 -11.27 -8.78
CA ALA A 104 -11.41 -12.18 -7.73
C ALA A 104 -12.50 -13.19 -7.37
N THR A 105 -12.11 -14.44 -7.20
CA THR A 105 -13.00 -15.46 -6.66
C THR A 105 -13.20 -15.26 -5.16
N ARG A 106 -14.24 -15.86 -4.59
CA ARG A 106 -14.45 -15.86 -3.13
C ARG A 106 -13.26 -16.46 -2.38
N GLU A 107 -12.69 -17.53 -2.91
CA GLU A 107 -11.49 -18.17 -2.35
C GLU A 107 -10.28 -17.22 -2.33
N GLU A 108 -10.05 -16.47 -3.41
CA GLU A 108 -8.98 -15.48 -3.47
C GLU A 108 -9.18 -14.37 -2.43
N ILE A 109 -10.42 -13.92 -2.22
CA ILE A 109 -10.78 -12.91 -1.23
C ILE A 109 -10.57 -13.44 0.19
N GLU A 110 -11.00 -14.67 0.48
CA GLU A 110 -10.83 -15.32 1.78
C GLU A 110 -9.36 -15.55 2.10
N ASN A 111 -8.58 -16.06 1.14
CA ASN A 111 -7.12 -16.22 1.28
C ASN A 111 -6.40 -14.86 1.50
N ALA A 112 -6.76 -13.82 0.76
CA ALA A 112 -6.18 -12.48 0.98
C ALA A 112 -6.51 -11.94 2.38
N ALA A 113 -7.72 -12.19 2.88
CA ALA A 113 -8.13 -11.83 4.23
C ALA A 113 -7.38 -12.65 5.29
N GLU A 114 -7.09 -13.93 5.07
CA GLU A 114 -6.26 -14.75 5.98
C GLU A 114 -4.83 -14.23 6.06
N GLN A 115 -4.20 -13.95 4.91
CA GLN A 115 -2.87 -13.36 4.84
C GLN A 115 -2.80 -12.02 5.59
N ALA A 116 -3.85 -11.21 5.48
CA ALA A 116 -3.99 -9.94 6.17
C ALA A 116 -4.40 -10.06 7.66
N ASN A 117 -4.52 -11.27 8.22
CA ASN A 117 -5.07 -11.50 9.58
C ASN A 117 -6.51 -10.95 9.78
N ALA A 118 -7.26 -10.75 8.70
CA ALA A 118 -8.62 -10.23 8.73
C ALA A 118 -9.69 -11.33 8.91
N HIS A 119 -9.47 -12.51 8.33
CA HIS A 119 -10.48 -13.58 8.26
C HIS A 119 -11.11 -13.91 9.63
N LYS A 120 -10.29 -14.10 10.67
CA LYS A 120 -10.77 -14.49 12.00
C LYS A 120 -11.75 -13.49 12.63
N PHE A 121 -11.53 -12.19 12.47
CA PHE A 121 -12.45 -11.20 13.04
C PHE A 121 -13.70 -11.06 12.16
N ILE A 122 -13.53 -11.12 10.82
CA ILE A 122 -14.65 -11.09 9.88
C ILE A 122 -15.64 -12.20 10.21
N MET A 123 -15.16 -13.43 10.46
CA MET A 123 -16.01 -14.57 10.78
C MET A 123 -16.74 -14.48 12.13
N LYS A 124 -16.33 -13.57 13.02
CA LYS A 124 -17.04 -13.29 14.28
C LYS A 124 -18.17 -12.28 14.11
N LEU A 125 -18.24 -11.56 12.98
CA LEU A 125 -19.33 -10.63 12.70
C LEU A 125 -20.60 -11.40 12.33
N PRO A 126 -21.80 -10.90 12.68
CA PRO A 126 -23.07 -11.59 12.41
C PRO A 126 -23.26 -11.97 10.93
N ASN A 127 -22.88 -11.06 10.02
CA ASN A 127 -23.02 -11.24 8.57
C ASN A 127 -21.70 -11.60 7.88
N LYS A 128 -20.65 -11.91 8.66
CA LYS A 128 -19.33 -12.30 8.14
C LYS A 128 -18.82 -11.32 7.07
N TYR A 129 -18.46 -11.82 5.89
CA TYR A 129 -18.00 -11.02 4.74
C TYR A 129 -19.08 -10.08 4.15
N GLU A 130 -20.36 -10.38 4.38
CA GLU A 130 -21.49 -9.55 3.94
C GLU A 130 -21.80 -8.40 4.92
N THR A 131 -21.05 -8.29 6.02
CA THR A 131 -21.17 -7.16 6.93
C THR A 131 -20.87 -5.86 6.19
N LEU A 132 -21.82 -4.93 6.20
CA LEU A 132 -21.65 -3.59 5.67
C LEU A 132 -20.75 -2.79 6.62
N VAL A 133 -19.71 -2.13 6.10
CA VAL A 133 -18.76 -1.39 6.95
C VAL A 133 -19.27 0.02 7.33
N GLY A 134 -20.33 0.49 6.66
CA GLY A 134 -20.84 1.86 6.78
C GLY A 134 -19.96 2.88 6.04
N GLU A 135 -20.41 4.14 5.96
CA GLU A 135 -19.62 5.20 5.30
C GLU A 135 -18.24 5.32 5.97
N ARG A 136 -17.15 5.29 5.18
CA ARG A 136 -15.76 5.30 5.66
C ARG A 136 -15.42 4.23 6.70
N GLY A 137 -16.20 3.15 6.77
CA GLY A 137 -15.95 2.04 7.69
C GLY A 137 -16.22 2.35 9.17
N ILE A 138 -17.02 3.37 9.52
CA ILE A 138 -17.20 3.85 10.92
C ILE A 138 -17.47 2.72 11.94
N GLN A 139 -18.03 1.58 11.51
CA GLN A 139 -18.35 0.45 12.38
C GLN A 139 -17.16 -0.45 12.73
N LEU A 140 -15.97 -0.17 12.20
CA LEU A 140 -14.75 -0.96 12.41
C LEU A 140 -13.70 -0.17 13.18
N SER A 141 -12.91 -0.86 14.00
CA SER A 141 -11.71 -0.29 14.61
C SER A 141 -10.66 0.09 13.56
N GLY A 142 -9.73 0.98 13.90
CA GLY A 142 -8.63 1.36 13.00
C GLY A 142 -7.84 0.15 12.48
N GLY A 143 -7.53 -0.79 13.38
CA GLY A 143 -6.78 -2.02 13.06
C GLY A 143 -7.54 -3.00 12.17
N GLU A 144 -8.88 -3.01 12.22
CA GLU A 144 -9.70 -3.80 11.29
C GLU A 144 -9.73 -3.16 9.89
N LYS A 145 -9.85 -1.82 9.80
CA LYS A 145 -9.82 -1.08 8.53
C LYS A 145 -8.49 -1.28 7.81
N GLN A 146 -7.39 -0.91 8.46
CA GLN A 146 -6.28 -1.82 8.70
C GLN A 146 -6.04 -2.98 7.73
N ARG A 147 -6.38 -4.13 8.30
CA ARG A 147 -6.30 -5.46 7.71
C ARG A 147 -7.19 -5.63 6.49
N ILE A 148 -8.36 -4.98 6.40
CA ILE A 148 -9.19 -5.02 5.18
C ILE A 148 -8.51 -4.32 4.02
N ALA A 149 -7.89 -3.15 4.25
CA ALA A 149 -7.14 -2.44 3.22
C ALA A 149 -5.90 -3.22 2.78
N LEU A 150 -5.22 -3.90 3.71
CA LEU A 150 -4.15 -4.83 3.38
C LEU A 150 -4.67 -6.01 2.52
N ALA A 151 -5.77 -6.66 2.90
CA ALA A 151 -6.38 -7.73 2.09
C ALA A 151 -6.74 -7.25 0.68
N ARG A 152 -7.30 -6.03 0.56
CA ARG A 152 -7.59 -5.37 -0.72
C ARG A 152 -6.33 -5.13 -1.56
N ALA A 153 -5.19 -4.85 -0.93
CA ALA A 153 -3.92 -4.75 -1.64
C ALA A 153 -3.38 -6.12 -2.06
N LEU A 154 -3.51 -7.14 -1.20
CA LEU A 154 -2.96 -8.49 -1.42
C LEU A 154 -3.74 -9.31 -2.44
N VAL A 155 -5.06 -9.14 -2.58
CA VAL A 155 -5.87 -9.88 -3.55
C VAL A 155 -5.44 -9.61 -5.01
N LYS A 156 -4.76 -8.48 -5.26
CA LYS A 156 -4.13 -8.15 -6.55
C LYS A 156 -2.92 -9.01 -6.89
N GLN A 157 -2.33 -9.67 -5.89
CA GLN A 157 -1.03 -10.33 -5.98
C GLN A 157 0.08 -9.39 -6.52
N PRO A 158 0.23 -8.17 -5.98
CA PRO A 158 1.04 -7.12 -6.60
C PRO A 158 2.54 -7.41 -6.59
N ASN A 159 3.27 -6.99 -7.63
CA ASN A 159 4.74 -7.13 -7.71
C ASN A 159 5.45 -6.11 -6.81
N ILE A 160 4.78 -4.99 -6.52
CA ILE A 160 5.27 -3.93 -5.64
C ILE A 160 4.18 -3.66 -4.60
N LEU A 161 4.53 -3.78 -3.32
CA LEU A 161 3.67 -3.39 -2.21
C LEU A 161 4.21 -2.11 -1.58
N LEU A 162 3.41 -1.05 -1.60
CA LEU A 162 3.72 0.24 -0.99
C LEU A 162 2.95 0.37 0.31
N LEU A 163 3.66 0.66 1.40
CA LEU A 163 3.11 0.82 2.74
C LEU A 163 3.46 2.23 3.21
N ASP A 164 2.46 3.10 3.33
CA ASP A 164 2.64 4.47 3.79
C ASP A 164 2.16 4.58 5.23
N GLU A 165 3.08 4.54 6.20
CA GLU A 165 2.79 4.60 7.64
C GLU A 165 1.64 3.68 8.11
N ALA A 166 1.58 2.46 7.56
CA ALA A 166 0.45 1.54 7.69
C ALA A 166 0.22 0.95 9.11
N THR A 167 0.90 1.43 10.14
CA THR A 167 0.65 1.06 11.55
C THR A 167 0.66 2.25 12.51
N SER A 168 0.93 3.49 12.06
CA SER A 168 1.20 4.63 12.96
C SER A 168 0.00 5.10 13.79
N ALA A 169 -1.22 4.76 13.35
CA ALA A 169 -2.47 5.16 14.01
C ALA A 169 -3.11 4.03 14.85
N LEU A 170 -2.40 2.92 15.08
CA LEU A 170 -2.94 1.75 15.76
C LEU A 170 -2.50 1.65 17.22
N ASP A 171 -3.32 1.01 18.05
CA ASP A 171 -2.88 0.52 19.36
C ASP A 171 -1.84 -0.60 19.19
N ASN A 172 -1.00 -0.80 20.21
CA ASN A 172 0.11 -1.78 20.17
C ASN A 172 -0.31 -3.20 19.78
N VAL A 173 -1.52 -3.64 20.17
CA VAL A 173 -2.00 -5.00 19.86
C VAL A 173 -2.38 -5.08 18.39
N SER A 174 -3.15 -4.09 17.90
CA SER A 174 -3.53 -4.00 16.49
C SER A 174 -2.31 -3.85 15.57
N GLU A 175 -1.34 -3.00 15.94
CA GLU A 175 -0.09 -2.79 15.21
C GLU A 175 0.65 -4.11 15.02
N ARG A 176 0.86 -4.87 16.10
CA ARG A 176 1.57 -6.14 16.03
C ARG A 176 0.90 -7.13 15.05
N VAL A 177 -0.43 -7.24 15.10
CA VAL A 177 -1.18 -8.14 14.23
C VAL A 177 -1.08 -7.72 12.75
N VAL A 178 -1.08 -6.41 12.48
CA VAL A 178 -0.90 -5.87 11.13
C VAL A 178 0.55 -6.09 10.66
N GLN A 179 1.54 -5.85 11.52
CA GLN A 179 2.95 -6.07 11.18
C GLN A 179 3.25 -7.53 10.88
N GLU A 180 2.68 -8.48 11.63
CA GLU A 180 2.80 -9.92 11.35
C GLU A 180 2.19 -10.29 9.99
N ALA A 181 1.08 -9.65 9.61
CA ALA A 181 0.47 -9.84 8.29
C ALA A 181 1.35 -9.26 7.16
N LEU A 182 1.90 -8.07 7.35
CA LEU A 182 2.84 -7.44 6.42
C LEU A 182 4.10 -8.29 6.24
N ASP A 183 4.66 -8.79 7.34
CA ASP A 183 5.86 -9.64 7.31
C ASP A 183 5.62 -10.94 6.54
N ARG A 184 4.45 -11.57 6.70
CA ARG A 184 4.08 -12.75 5.91
C ARG A 184 3.85 -12.43 4.45
N ALA A 185 3.17 -11.32 4.15
CA ALA A 185 2.95 -10.88 2.78
C ALA A 185 4.27 -10.58 2.03
N CYS A 186 5.26 -10.02 2.73
CA CYS A 186 6.61 -9.82 2.19
C CYS A 186 7.38 -11.14 2.07
N LYS A 187 7.27 -12.06 3.05
CA LYS A 187 7.97 -13.37 3.02
C LYS A 187 7.43 -14.33 1.96
N SER A 188 6.12 -14.35 1.71
CA SER A 188 5.50 -15.24 0.71
C SER A 188 5.96 -14.98 -0.73
N LYS A 189 6.64 -13.84 -0.96
CA LYS A 189 7.25 -13.49 -2.25
C LYS A 189 8.79 -13.45 -2.21
N ASN A 190 9.46 -14.12 -1.25
CA ASN A 190 10.92 -14.14 -1.08
C ASN A 190 11.56 -12.76 -0.86
N TYR A 191 11.05 -11.95 0.08
CA TYR A 191 11.71 -10.72 0.52
C TYR A 191 12.38 -10.94 1.89
N LEU A 192 13.72 -11.09 1.93
CA LEU A 192 14.49 -11.14 3.19
C LEU A 192 14.72 -9.72 3.72
N LYS A 193 14.35 -9.49 4.99
CA LYS A 193 14.56 -8.24 5.74
C LYS A 193 16.01 -8.12 6.19
N ASN A 194 16.64 -6.98 5.96
CA ASN A 194 17.72 -6.50 6.82
C ASN A 194 17.28 -5.16 7.43
N TYR A 195 17.34 -5.09 8.75
CA TYR A 195 17.24 -3.85 9.50
C TYR A 195 18.63 -3.19 9.47
N TYR A 196 18.69 -1.93 9.07
CA TYR A 196 19.82 -1.05 9.35
C TYR A 196 19.30 0.17 10.11
#